data_AF-A0A8B7YR14-F1
#
_entry.id   AF-A0A8B7YR14-F1
#
_cell.length_a   1.000
_cell.length_b   1.000
_cell.length_c   1.000
_cell.angle_alpha   90.00
_cell.angle_beta   90.00
_cell.angle_gamma   90.00
#
_symmetry.space_group_name_H-M   'P 1'
#
loop_
_entity.id
_entity.type
_entity.pdbx_description
1 polymer ?
#
loop_
_entity_poly.entity_id
_entity_poly.type
_entity_poly.pdbx_seq_one_letter_code
_entity_poly.pdbx_strand_id
1 'polypeptide(L)'
;MPRQAAKKAAPKKRGPRAYKLPDPIPQGEVLKDLNKKEWKLGPTIGQGGFGELYLADEATSSPIGTNARYVVKIEPKDNGPLYTEQAFYQRGAKADLIEEWKKKHKLAHLGVPKYIGAGIHTRGKTEFRFLVMERFGEDVWKKFLACSKRFTTKTAFTLGIQMLDSLEYLHSTGYAHADIKSANILLGYGPTAQDQVYLVDYGLAVRFCPNGEHREYKEDPRKAHDGTPEFTSIDAHKGVVPSRRGDLEILGYVVTQWLAGSLPWEHKISEACTDFHYITNQKKQYMSNIGSLMKACFPGGDHPVELLKYMEYVSKLKYEEVPDYKLLKKLFVNGIANSGSKANGKLDFRLPSVSARDTKPQAKKRKAVGGSSESPKKAAKVGRARRPVVSTSDDTASDQEPAVKPPVKGQRQKVPSATKPKLVAATQRPVAKSPLRSPIRSPVQSPQAKSPLGVKANPAVRAKPDLAKKSPGAGRLKGSKTTGTTTPTVSAGEIFTKRKRKTPVATATSSTQTSPGVKQTPKIKRKR
;
A
#
# COMPACT_ATOMS: atom_id res chain seq x y z
N MET A 1 4.54 -11.46 73.57
CA MET A 1 5.12 -11.01 72.28
C MET A 1 5.23 -12.17 71.30
N PRO A 2 4.45 -12.20 70.22
CA PRO A 2 4.81 -12.90 68.99
C PRO A 2 5.00 -11.91 67.82
N ARG A 3 6.11 -11.99 67.09
CA ARG A 3 6.38 -11.13 65.92
C ARG A 3 5.48 -11.51 64.74
N GLN A 4 4.74 -10.57 64.16
CA GLN A 4 4.09 -10.77 62.87
C GLN A 4 5.15 -10.84 61.75
N ALA A 5 5.10 -11.89 60.92
CA ALA A 5 6.03 -12.06 59.81
C ALA A 5 5.61 -11.22 58.60
N ALA A 6 6.46 -10.26 58.19
CA ALA A 6 6.20 -9.42 57.03
C ALA A 6 6.21 -10.26 55.72
N LYS A 7 5.09 -10.27 54.99
CA LYS A 7 5.00 -10.92 53.67
C LYS A 7 5.84 -10.15 52.65
N LYS A 8 6.98 -10.72 52.24
CA LYS A 8 7.78 -10.18 51.12
C LYS A 8 6.92 -10.13 49.85
N ALA A 9 6.86 -8.96 49.22
CA ALA A 9 6.15 -8.79 47.96
C ALA A 9 6.80 -9.64 46.85
N ALA A 10 5.97 -10.25 45.99
CA ALA A 10 6.48 -11.00 44.84
C ALA A 10 7.14 -10.03 43.84
N PRO A 11 8.27 -10.41 43.21
CA PRO A 11 8.94 -9.54 42.25
C PRO A 11 8.01 -9.27 41.06
N LYS A 12 7.78 -7.98 40.74
CA LYS A 12 7.07 -7.56 39.53
C LYS A 12 7.77 -8.21 38.33
N LYS A 13 7.06 -9.06 37.57
CA LYS A 13 7.54 -9.55 36.28
C LYS A 13 7.83 -8.34 35.40
N ARG A 14 9.10 -8.09 35.10
CA ARG A 14 9.47 -7.15 34.04
C ARG A 14 8.86 -7.67 32.75
N GLY A 15 8.21 -6.79 31.99
CA GLY A 15 7.75 -7.12 30.64
C GLY A 15 8.92 -7.50 29.72
N PRO A 16 8.65 -8.02 28.51
CA PRO A 16 9.69 -8.18 27.51
C PRO A 16 10.43 -6.84 27.34
N ARG A 17 11.78 -6.88 27.31
CA ARG A 17 12.57 -5.68 27.01
C ARG A 17 12.16 -5.22 25.62
N ALA A 18 11.85 -3.93 25.47
CA ALA A 18 11.66 -3.32 24.16
C ALA A 18 12.89 -3.62 23.29
N TYR A 19 12.65 -3.95 22.02
CA TYR A 19 13.72 -4.25 21.06
C TYR A 19 14.50 -2.96 20.79
N LYS A 20 15.69 -2.81 21.40
CA LYS A 20 16.58 -1.69 21.08
C LYS A 20 17.24 -1.99 19.73
N LEU A 21 17.01 -1.12 18.75
CA LEU A 21 17.77 -1.13 17.51
C LEU A 21 19.29 -1.01 17.82
N PRO A 22 20.17 -1.68 17.06
CA PRO A 22 21.60 -1.44 17.11
C PRO A 22 21.94 0.01 16.76
N ASP A 23 23.15 0.45 17.10
CA ASP A 23 23.57 1.82 16.80
C ASP A 23 23.77 2.03 15.27
N PRO A 24 23.39 3.19 14.71
CA PRO A 24 23.43 3.47 13.27
C PRO A 24 24.75 3.14 12.57
N ILE A 25 24.66 2.74 11.31
CA ILE A 25 25.82 2.60 10.41
C ILE A 25 26.25 4.01 9.97
N PRO A 26 27.55 4.38 10.00
CA PRO A 26 27.96 5.75 9.77
C PRO A 26 27.78 6.16 8.30
N GLN A 27 27.45 7.43 8.10
CA GLN A 27 27.50 8.06 6.78
C GLN A 27 28.92 7.89 6.19
N GLY A 28 28.98 7.53 4.91
CA GLY A 28 30.22 7.24 4.19
C GLY A 28 30.63 5.76 4.18
N GLU A 29 30.02 4.91 5.02
CA GLU A 29 30.27 3.46 4.96
C GLU A 29 29.84 2.88 3.61
N VAL A 30 30.59 1.90 3.10
CA VAL A 30 30.33 1.25 1.81
C VAL A 30 29.84 -0.17 2.05
N LEU A 31 28.64 -0.45 1.59
CA LEU A 31 28.01 -1.77 1.63
C LEU A 31 28.25 -2.50 0.29
N LYS A 32 28.44 -3.81 0.33
CA LYS A 32 28.67 -4.64 -0.87
C LYS A 32 27.54 -5.64 -1.07
N ASP A 33 26.87 -5.57 -2.21
CA ASP A 33 25.69 -6.40 -2.49
C ASP A 33 26.03 -7.79 -3.02
N LEU A 34 25.02 -8.65 -3.18
CA LEU A 34 25.16 -10.01 -3.70
C LEU A 34 25.76 -10.09 -5.11
N ASN A 35 25.68 -9.02 -5.90
CA ASN A 35 26.29 -8.90 -7.23
C ASN A 35 27.70 -8.28 -7.17
N LYS A 36 28.25 -8.08 -5.97
CA LYS A 36 29.52 -7.39 -5.68
C LYS A 36 29.53 -5.90 -6.03
N LYS A 37 28.38 -5.28 -6.29
CA LYS A 37 28.28 -3.83 -6.50
C LYS A 37 28.33 -3.12 -5.14
N GLU A 38 28.99 -1.96 -5.13
CA GLU A 38 29.31 -1.22 -3.92
C GLU A 38 28.46 0.05 -3.82
N TRP A 39 27.90 0.28 -2.63
CA TRP A 39 26.87 1.26 -2.33
C TRP A 39 27.30 2.09 -1.14
N LYS A 40 27.50 3.40 -1.33
CA LYS A 40 27.97 4.32 -0.29
C LYS A 40 26.79 4.95 0.43
N LEU A 41 26.79 4.92 1.76
CA LEU A 41 25.74 5.53 2.57
C LEU A 41 25.91 7.05 2.68
N GLY A 42 24.80 7.77 2.55
CA GLY A 42 24.64 9.18 2.87
C GLY A 42 24.00 9.38 4.25
N PRO A 43 23.39 10.56 4.49
CA PRO A 43 22.61 10.82 5.69
C PRO A 43 21.42 9.85 5.83
N THR A 44 20.98 9.63 7.06
CA THR A 44 19.69 8.99 7.35
C THR A 44 18.52 9.89 6.94
N ILE A 45 17.42 9.28 6.53
CA ILE A 45 16.17 9.96 6.13
C ILE A 45 14.93 9.48 6.91
N GLY A 46 15.08 8.41 7.69
CA GLY A 46 14.04 7.89 8.57
C GLY A 46 14.50 6.68 9.37
N GLN A 47 13.88 6.48 10.53
CA GLN A 47 14.02 5.28 11.36
C GLN A 47 12.62 4.69 11.51
N GLY A 48 12.45 3.43 11.07
CA GLY A 48 11.23 2.66 11.28
C GLY A 48 11.34 1.78 12.54
N GLY A 49 10.25 1.10 12.90
CA GLY A 49 10.23 0.22 14.08
C GLY A 49 11.20 -0.99 14.03
N PHE A 50 11.80 -1.24 12.87
CA PHE A 50 12.63 -2.42 12.58
C PHE A 50 14.07 -2.10 12.13
N GLY A 51 14.35 -0.85 11.78
CA GLY A 51 15.61 -0.45 11.16
C GLY A 51 15.57 0.93 10.54
N GLU A 52 16.54 1.24 9.68
CA GLU A 52 16.85 2.61 9.25
C GLU A 52 16.94 2.76 7.73
N LEU A 53 16.60 3.96 7.26
CA LEU A 53 16.63 4.36 5.85
C LEU A 53 17.72 5.42 5.65
N TYR A 54 18.63 5.14 4.72
CA TYR A 54 19.76 5.98 4.35
C TYR A 54 19.62 6.45 2.90
N LEU A 55 20.00 7.69 2.59
CA LEU A 55 20.33 8.03 1.20
C LEU A 55 21.51 7.17 0.74
N ALA A 56 21.56 6.81 -0.54
CA ALA A 56 22.70 6.10 -1.10
C ALA A 56 22.92 6.40 -2.57
N ASP A 57 24.15 6.20 -3.01
CA ASP A 57 24.48 6.05 -4.42
C ASP A 57 25.62 5.04 -4.61
N GLU A 58 25.98 4.79 -5.86
CA GLU A 58 27.08 3.90 -6.23
C GLU A 58 28.41 4.42 -5.66
N ALA A 59 29.26 3.51 -5.17
CA ALA A 59 30.47 3.87 -4.44
C ALA A 59 31.42 4.72 -5.30
N THR A 60 31.59 5.98 -4.89
CA THR A 60 32.41 6.99 -5.54
C THR A 60 33.18 7.79 -4.48
N SER A 61 34.19 8.55 -4.89
CA SER A 61 34.96 9.42 -3.98
C SER A 61 34.09 10.51 -3.34
N SER A 62 33.17 11.10 -4.10
CA SER A 62 32.25 12.15 -3.66
C SER A 62 31.39 11.76 -2.44
N PRO A 63 31.04 12.71 -1.56
CA PRO A 63 30.07 12.48 -0.50
C PRO A 63 28.65 12.36 -1.07
N ILE A 64 27.83 11.51 -0.47
CA ILE A 64 26.42 11.33 -0.88
C ILE A 64 25.57 12.46 -0.29
N GLY A 65 25.02 13.31 -1.17
CA GLY A 65 24.23 14.49 -0.81
C GLY A 65 22.72 14.36 -1.09
N THR A 66 22.01 15.47 -0.99
CA THR A 66 20.54 15.57 -1.14
C THR A 66 19.98 15.14 -2.50
N ASN A 67 20.84 14.94 -3.51
CA ASN A 67 20.50 14.49 -4.86
C ASN A 67 20.72 12.97 -5.10
N ALA A 68 21.04 12.20 -4.05
CA ALA A 68 21.25 10.75 -4.13
C ALA A 68 20.10 10.01 -4.84
N ARG A 69 20.42 9.07 -5.73
CA ARG A 69 19.43 8.38 -6.59
C ARG A 69 18.69 7.23 -5.91
N TYR A 70 19.26 6.69 -4.83
CA TYR A 70 18.77 5.48 -4.17
C TYR A 70 18.56 5.70 -2.66
N VAL A 71 17.84 4.76 -2.07
CA VAL A 71 17.68 4.61 -0.63
C VAL A 71 18.11 3.19 -0.25
N VAL A 72 18.74 3.05 0.93
CA VAL A 72 19.04 1.74 1.51
C VAL A 72 18.27 1.57 2.81
N LYS A 73 17.42 0.53 2.87
CA LYS A 73 16.75 0.05 4.09
C LYS A 73 17.66 -0.98 4.76
N ILE A 74 17.99 -0.78 6.03
CA ILE A 74 18.91 -1.62 6.82
C ILE A 74 18.20 -2.09 8.08
N GLU A 75 18.14 -3.40 8.28
CA GLU A 75 17.62 -4.06 9.50
C GLU A 75 18.62 -5.10 10.01
N PRO A 76 18.62 -5.47 11.30
CA PRO A 76 19.45 -6.56 11.80
C PRO A 76 19.13 -7.88 11.07
N LYS A 77 20.15 -8.70 10.76
CA LYS A 77 20.05 -9.87 9.84
C LYS A 77 18.94 -10.87 10.19
N ASP A 78 18.71 -11.06 11.49
CA ASP A 78 17.74 -11.99 12.06
C ASP A 78 16.30 -11.46 12.07
N ASN A 79 16.07 -10.20 11.66
CA ASN A 79 14.72 -9.64 11.58
C ASN A 79 13.95 -10.17 10.37
N GLY A 80 12.67 -10.49 10.59
CA GLY A 80 11.79 -11.12 9.60
C GLY A 80 11.38 -10.22 8.42
N PRO A 81 10.84 -9.01 8.68
CA PRO A 81 10.31 -8.12 7.64
C PRO A 81 11.25 -7.90 6.43
N LEU A 82 12.48 -7.41 6.62
CA LEU A 82 13.38 -7.19 5.47
C LEU A 82 13.83 -8.48 4.78
N TYR A 83 13.79 -9.64 5.45
CA TYR A 83 14.00 -10.93 4.76
C TYR A 83 12.83 -11.23 3.81
N THR A 84 11.59 -11.09 4.29
CA THR A 84 10.37 -11.25 3.47
C THR A 84 10.37 -10.28 2.29
N GLU A 85 10.70 -9.01 2.54
CA GLU A 85 10.74 -7.97 1.52
C GLU A 85 11.81 -8.25 0.45
N GLN A 86 13.07 -8.52 0.83
CA GLN A 86 14.11 -8.96 -0.12
C GLN A 86 13.66 -10.17 -0.96
N ALA A 87 13.01 -11.14 -0.32
CA ALA A 87 12.51 -12.36 -0.92
C ALA A 87 11.32 -12.14 -1.87
N PHE A 88 10.56 -11.04 -1.73
CA PHE A 88 9.66 -10.55 -2.78
C PHE A 88 10.47 -9.92 -3.92
N TYR A 89 11.29 -8.90 -3.63
CA TYR A 89 11.98 -8.09 -4.64
C TYR A 89 12.80 -8.95 -5.63
N GLN A 90 13.57 -9.90 -5.13
CA GLN A 90 14.42 -10.80 -5.93
C GLN A 90 13.63 -11.74 -6.87
N ARG A 91 12.32 -11.93 -6.64
CA ARG A 91 11.47 -12.84 -7.41
C ARG A 91 10.45 -12.11 -8.26
N GLY A 92 9.73 -11.16 -7.67
CA GLY A 92 8.55 -10.50 -8.23
C GLY A 92 8.74 -9.05 -8.64
N ALA A 93 9.89 -8.40 -8.37
CA ALA A 93 10.10 -6.97 -8.68
C ALA A 93 11.32 -6.71 -9.57
N LYS A 94 11.69 -7.69 -10.42
CA LYS A 94 12.77 -7.51 -11.39
C LYS A 94 12.36 -6.55 -12.50
N ALA A 95 13.31 -5.77 -13.01
CA ALA A 95 13.03 -4.72 -13.99
C ALA A 95 12.51 -5.25 -15.35
N ASP A 96 12.96 -6.44 -15.77
CA ASP A 96 12.48 -7.15 -16.96
C ASP A 96 11.00 -7.51 -16.85
N LEU A 97 10.59 -8.15 -15.73
CA LEU A 97 9.21 -8.53 -15.45
C LEU A 97 8.26 -7.31 -15.39
N ILE A 98 8.71 -6.22 -14.76
CA ILE A 98 7.96 -4.97 -14.64
C ILE A 98 7.75 -4.31 -16.01
N GLU A 99 8.79 -4.22 -16.85
CA GLU A 99 8.67 -3.60 -18.18
C GLU A 99 7.93 -4.49 -19.19
N GLU A 100 8.03 -5.83 -19.09
CA GLU A 100 7.18 -6.75 -19.86
C GLU A 100 5.70 -6.55 -19.51
N TRP A 101 5.37 -6.51 -18.21
CA TRP A 101 3.99 -6.30 -17.76
C TRP A 101 3.41 -4.96 -18.24
N LYS A 102 4.19 -3.88 -18.10
CA LYS A 102 3.81 -2.55 -18.59
C LYS A 102 3.54 -2.57 -20.10
N LYS A 103 4.43 -3.19 -20.88
CA LYS A 103 4.28 -3.35 -22.35
C LYS A 103 3.02 -4.16 -22.70
N LYS A 104 2.79 -5.28 -22.03
CA LYS A 104 1.65 -6.18 -22.23
C LYS A 104 0.31 -5.50 -21.96
N HIS A 105 0.21 -4.74 -20.88
CA HIS A 105 -1.03 -4.06 -20.45
C HIS A 105 -1.12 -2.60 -20.91
N LYS A 106 -0.15 -2.12 -21.70
CA LYS A 106 -0.06 -0.76 -22.26
C LYS A 106 -0.02 0.34 -21.19
N LEU A 107 0.59 0.04 -20.04
CA LEU A 107 0.71 0.95 -18.91
C LEU A 107 1.93 1.86 -19.07
N ALA A 108 1.73 3.18 -18.99
CA ALA A 108 2.83 4.15 -18.97
C ALA A 108 3.64 4.08 -17.65
N HIS A 109 2.98 3.71 -16.55
CA HIS A 109 3.51 3.61 -15.20
C HIS A 109 3.03 2.32 -14.54
N LEU A 110 3.82 1.75 -13.63
CA LEU A 110 3.40 0.68 -12.72
C LEU A 110 4.01 0.98 -11.35
N GLY A 111 3.18 1.10 -10.32
CA GLY A 111 3.59 1.53 -8.98
C GLY A 111 4.24 0.42 -8.15
N VAL A 112 5.21 -0.29 -8.70
CA VAL A 112 5.99 -1.34 -8.04
C VAL A 112 7.48 -1.00 -8.22
N PRO A 113 8.21 -0.67 -7.13
CA PRO A 113 9.63 -0.32 -7.21
C PRO A 113 10.46 -1.45 -7.79
N LYS A 114 11.54 -1.12 -8.50
CA LYS A 114 12.44 -2.12 -9.09
C LYS A 114 13.44 -2.64 -8.06
N TYR A 115 13.77 -3.92 -8.14
CA TYR A 115 14.88 -4.49 -7.39
C TYR A 115 16.21 -3.93 -7.91
N ILE A 116 16.92 -3.16 -7.08
CA ILE A 116 18.21 -2.55 -7.43
C ILE A 116 19.40 -3.38 -6.92
N GLY A 117 19.34 -3.82 -5.66
CA GLY A 117 20.40 -4.61 -5.03
C GLY A 117 20.05 -5.01 -3.60
N ALA A 118 20.70 -6.03 -3.06
CA ALA A 118 20.54 -6.44 -1.67
C ALA A 118 21.76 -7.22 -1.18
N GLY A 119 22.00 -7.22 0.13
CA GLY A 119 23.11 -7.96 0.73
C GLY A 119 23.00 -8.13 2.24
N ILE A 120 24.11 -8.56 2.82
CA ILE A 120 24.37 -8.61 4.25
C ILE A 120 25.67 -7.84 4.49
N HIS A 121 25.68 -6.98 5.50
CA HIS A 121 26.85 -6.23 5.96
C HIS A 121 27.19 -6.61 7.39
N THR A 122 28.47 -6.67 7.74
CA THR A 122 28.92 -7.06 9.08
C THR A 122 29.72 -5.92 9.70
N ARG A 123 29.24 -5.38 10.82
CA ARG A 123 29.88 -4.29 11.55
C ARG A 123 30.10 -4.69 13.00
N GLY A 124 31.37 -4.86 13.39
CA GLY A 124 31.74 -5.40 14.69
C GLY A 124 31.24 -6.85 14.85
N LYS A 125 30.31 -7.08 15.81
CA LYS A 125 29.69 -8.39 16.06
C LYS A 125 28.26 -8.50 15.52
N THR A 126 27.76 -7.48 14.81
CA THR A 126 26.38 -7.43 14.32
C THR A 126 26.36 -7.61 12.81
N GLU A 127 25.56 -8.56 12.35
CA GLU A 127 25.20 -8.68 10.94
C GLU A 127 23.89 -7.93 10.66
N PHE A 128 23.88 -7.16 9.57
CA PHE A 128 22.75 -6.39 9.08
C PHE A 128 22.35 -6.88 7.70
N ARG A 129 21.05 -6.98 7.45
CA ARG A 129 20.46 -7.18 6.14
C ARG A 129 20.20 -5.80 5.53
N PHE A 130 20.52 -5.61 4.24
CA PHE A 130 20.24 -4.34 3.56
C PHE A 130 19.60 -4.54 2.18
N LEU A 131 18.67 -3.65 1.83
CA LEU A 131 18.00 -3.60 0.53
C LEU A 131 18.22 -2.22 -0.08
N VAL A 132 18.73 -2.19 -1.31
CA VAL A 132 18.85 -0.99 -2.14
C VAL A 132 17.59 -0.86 -2.99
N MET A 133 16.99 0.32 -2.98
CA MET A 133 15.78 0.66 -3.72
C MET A 133 15.89 2.03 -4.39
N GLU A 134 15.08 2.27 -5.41
CA GLU A 134 14.91 3.59 -6.02
C GLU A 134 14.45 4.61 -4.98
N ARG A 135 14.89 5.86 -5.09
CA ARG A 135 14.44 6.93 -4.19
C ARG A 135 13.09 7.48 -4.63
N PHE A 136 12.19 7.65 -3.66
CA PHE A 136 10.86 8.22 -3.83
C PHE A 136 10.71 9.60 -3.17
N GLY A 137 9.59 10.25 -3.46
CA GLY A 137 9.18 11.52 -2.85
C GLY A 137 8.44 11.32 -1.52
N GLU A 138 7.52 12.23 -1.20
CA GLU A 138 6.68 12.13 -0.01
C GLU A 138 5.67 10.97 -0.10
N ASP A 139 5.33 10.41 1.06
CA ASP A 139 4.21 9.50 1.23
C ASP A 139 2.84 10.20 1.09
N VAL A 140 1.85 9.42 0.67
CA VAL A 140 0.46 9.87 0.53
C VAL A 140 -0.16 10.24 1.88
N TRP A 141 0.34 9.73 3.00
CA TRP A 141 -0.12 10.13 4.35
C TRP A 141 0.21 11.59 4.68
N LYS A 142 1.44 12.05 4.42
CA LYS A 142 1.79 13.49 4.50
C LYS A 142 0.88 14.35 3.62
N LYS A 143 0.59 13.91 2.38
CA LYS A 143 -0.36 14.61 1.50
C LYS A 143 -1.78 14.61 2.05
N PHE A 144 -2.24 13.51 2.63
CA PHE A 144 -3.56 13.38 3.24
C PHE A 144 -3.72 14.31 4.45
N LEU A 145 -2.72 14.40 5.32
CA LEU A 145 -2.70 15.36 6.43
C LEU A 145 -2.69 16.81 5.92
N ALA A 146 -1.88 17.13 4.91
CA ALA A 146 -1.83 18.46 4.29
C ALA A 146 -3.15 18.85 3.60
N CYS A 147 -3.94 17.88 3.14
CA CYS A 147 -5.30 18.08 2.62
C CYS A 147 -6.37 18.03 3.73
N SER A 148 -6.02 18.34 4.98
CA SER A 148 -6.93 18.32 6.15
C SER A 148 -7.65 16.98 6.35
N LYS A 149 -6.96 15.87 6.10
CA LYS A 149 -7.51 14.50 6.09
C LYS A 149 -8.69 14.30 5.11
N ARG A 150 -8.72 14.95 3.94
CA ARG A 150 -9.68 14.60 2.88
C ARG A 150 -9.14 14.88 1.49
N PHE A 151 -9.22 13.89 0.59
CA PHE A 151 -8.95 14.05 -0.84
C PHE A 151 -10.23 14.29 -1.63
N THR A 152 -10.08 14.85 -2.83
CA THR A 152 -11.16 14.89 -3.82
C THR A 152 -11.40 13.50 -4.43
N THR A 153 -12.61 13.26 -4.95
CA THR A 153 -12.93 12.03 -5.71
C THR A 153 -11.94 11.77 -6.84
N LYS A 154 -11.52 12.83 -7.56
CA LYS A 154 -10.49 12.74 -8.59
C LYS A 154 -9.19 12.13 -8.04
N THR A 155 -8.66 12.66 -6.94
CA THR A 155 -7.37 12.24 -6.40
C THR A 155 -7.44 10.85 -5.76
N ALA A 156 -8.45 10.59 -4.91
CA ALA A 156 -8.62 9.28 -4.26
C ALA A 156 -8.79 8.14 -5.29
N PHE A 157 -9.56 8.35 -6.35
CA PHE A 157 -9.75 7.34 -7.40
C PHE A 157 -8.59 7.26 -8.39
N THR A 158 -7.84 8.35 -8.64
CA THR A 158 -6.59 8.28 -9.43
C THR A 158 -5.51 7.47 -8.69
N LEU A 159 -5.38 7.65 -7.38
CA LEU A 159 -4.54 6.79 -6.52
C LEU A 159 -5.04 5.35 -6.54
N GLY A 160 -6.35 5.14 -6.36
CA GLY A 160 -6.97 3.81 -6.39
C GLY A 160 -6.75 3.04 -7.69
N ILE A 161 -6.77 3.72 -8.85
CA ILE A 161 -6.47 3.10 -10.16
C ILE A 161 -5.00 2.64 -10.21
N GLN A 162 -4.04 3.50 -9.83
CA GLN A 162 -2.62 3.12 -9.84
C GLN A 162 -2.32 1.98 -8.85
N MET A 163 -2.99 1.94 -7.70
CA MET A 163 -2.90 0.82 -6.77
C MET A 163 -3.51 -0.45 -7.34
N LEU A 164 -4.65 -0.39 -8.06
CA LEU A 164 -5.21 -1.55 -8.75
C LEU A 164 -4.27 -2.09 -9.84
N ASP A 165 -3.54 -1.24 -10.57
CA ASP A 165 -2.50 -1.67 -11.52
C ASP A 165 -1.34 -2.39 -10.82
N SER A 166 -0.81 -1.83 -9.71
CA SER A 166 0.23 -2.47 -8.89
C SER A 166 -0.22 -3.80 -8.29
N LEU A 167 -1.46 -3.87 -7.81
CA LEU A 167 -2.01 -5.09 -7.21
C LEU A 167 -2.32 -6.15 -8.27
N GLU A 168 -2.82 -5.80 -9.45
CA GLU A 168 -3.02 -6.76 -10.54
C GLU A 168 -1.69 -7.43 -10.95
N TYR A 169 -0.60 -6.64 -11.02
CA TYR A 169 0.75 -7.17 -11.19
C TYR A 169 1.18 -8.07 -10.01
N LEU A 170 1.12 -7.56 -8.77
CA LEU A 170 1.59 -8.28 -7.58
C LEU A 170 0.92 -9.64 -7.44
N HIS A 171 -0.40 -9.68 -7.61
CA HIS A 171 -1.20 -10.90 -7.57
C HIS A 171 -0.90 -11.87 -8.71
N SER A 172 -0.49 -11.37 -9.89
CA SER A 172 -0.04 -12.23 -10.99
C SER A 172 1.29 -12.95 -10.69
N THR A 173 2.14 -12.38 -9.84
CA THR A 173 3.37 -13.05 -9.34
C THR A 173 3.11 -14.06 -8.21
N GLY A 174 1.86 -14.20 -7.78
CA GLY A 174 1.43 -15.07 -6.68
C GLY A 174 1.69 -14.49 -5.28
N TYR A 175 1.86 -13.17 -5.18
CA TYR A 175 2.05 -12.41 -3.94
C TYR A 175 0.86 -11.51 -3.61
N ALA A 176 0.62 -11.28 -2.31
CA ALA A 176 -0.28 -10.26 -1.78
C ALA A 176 0.51 -9.36 -0.81
N HIS A 177 0.17 -8.09 -0.71
CA HIS A 177 0.89 -7.07 0.06
C HIS A 177 0.57 -7.10 1.55
N ALA A 178 -0.68 -7.41 1.92
CA ALA A 178 -1.23 -7.44 3.28
C ALA A 178 -1.24 -6.13 4.08
N ASP A 179 -0.42 -5.13 3.73
CA ASP A 179 -0.30 -3.86 4.47
C ASP A 179 -0.28 -2.61 3.57
N ILE A 180 -1.31 -2.48 2.71
CA ILE A 180 -1.51 -1.29 1.88
C ILE A 180 -2.05 -0.16 2.77
N LYS A 181 -1.35 0.97 2.81
CA LYS A 181 -1.77 2.16 3.58
C LYS A 181 -1.13 3.43 3.03
N SER A 182 -1.70 4.59 3.36
CA SER A 182 -1.22 5.91 2.90
C SER A 182 0.28 6.18 3.15
N ALA A 183 0.86 5.59 4.21
CA ALA A 183 2.30 5.72 4.51
C ALA A 183 3.20 4.80 3.65
N ASN A 184 2.66 3.70 3.12
CA ASN A 184 3.33 2.73 2.26
C ASN A 184 3.11 3.03 0.77
N ILE A 185 2.54 4.19 0.44
CA ILE A 185 2.33 4.65 -0.95
C ILE A 185 3.10 5.96 -1.10
N LEU A 186 4.19 5.92 -1.87
CA LEU A 186 5.10 7.05 -2.06
C LEU A 186 4.92 7.67 -3.45
N LEU A 187 5.05 8.98 -3.56
CA LEU A 187 5.10 9.69 -4.84
C LEU A 187 6.43 9.43 -5.56
N GLY A 188 6.45 9.53 -6.89
CA GLY A 188 7.69 9.52 -7.66
C GLY A 188 8.59 10.71 -7.30
N TYR A 189 9.91 10.50 -7.27
CA TYR A 189 10.88 11.54 -6.94
C TYR A 189 11.15 12.49 -8.12
N GLY A 190 11.27 13.79 -7.84
CA GLY A 190 11.52 14.82 -8.85
C GLY A 190 10.25 15.37 -9.53
N PRO A 191 10.38 16.46 -10.32
CA PRO A 191 9.24 17.22 -10.84
C PRO A 191 8.42 16.48 -11.91
N THR A 192 9.02 15.53 -12.63
CA THR A 192 8.37 14.77 -13.71
C THR A 192 7.56 13.56 -13.24
N ALA A 193 7.76 13.12 -11.99
CA ALA A 193 7.19 11.88 -11.46
C ALA A 193 6.11 12.11 -10.38
N GLN A 194 5.70 13.36 -10.13
CA GLN A 194 4.75 13.73 -9.06
C GLN A 194 3.33 13.14 -9.24
N ASP A 195 2.97 12.70 -10.44
CA ASP A 195 1.70 12.02 -10.74
C ASP A 195 1.77 10.49 -10.57
N GLN A 196 2.97 9.94 -10.39
CA GLN A 196 3.19 8.51 -10.21
C GLN A 196 3.21 8.17 -8.72
N VAL A 197 2.55 7.09 -8.33
CA VAL A 197 2.70 6.50 -6.99
C VAL A 197 3.25 5.08 -7.05
N TYR A 198 3.99 4.71 -6.00
CA TYR A 198 4.68 3.45 -5.82
C TYR A 198 4.30 2.84 -4.47
N LEU A 199 3.89 1.57 -4.49
CA LEU A 199 3.60 0.78 -3.29
C LEU A 199 4.90 0.19 -2.75
N VAL A 200 5.21 0.43 -1.46
CA VAL A 200 6.48 0.07 -0.80
C VAL A 200 6.24 -0.69 0.51
N ASP A 201 7.32 -1.18 1.12
CA ASP A 201 7.35 -1.95 2.37
C ASP A 201 6.65 -3.32 2.27
N TYR A 202 7.25 -4.21 1.47
CA TYR A 202 6.77 -5.59 1.28
C TYR A 202 7.14 -6.52 2.45
N GLY A 203 7.36 -5.97 3.66
CA GLY A 203 7.79 -6.72 4.84
C GLY A 203 6.77 -7.74 5.36
N LEU A 204 5.47 -7.50 5.07
CA LEU A 204 4.36 -8.41 5.35
C LEU A 204 3.84 -9.14 4.10
N ALA A 205 4.48 -8.96 2.95
CA ALA A 205 4.00 -9.52 1.69
C ALA A 205 4.14 -11.05 1.65
N VAL A 206 3.06 -11.74 1.29
CA VAL A 206 2.98 -13.21 1.37
C VAL A 206 2.78 -13.84 0.01
N ARG A 207 3.52 -14.93 -0.26
CA ARG A 207 3.31 -15.79 -1.43
C ARG A 207 2.09 -16.68 -1.20
N PHE A 208 0.91 -16.15 -1.52
CA PHE A 208 -0.40 -16.81 -1.36
C PHE A 208 -0.65 -17.89 -2.44
N CYS A 209 0.01 -17.76 -3.61
CA CYS A 209 -0.09 -18.71 -4.72
C CYS A 209 1.29 -19.29 -5.08
N PRO A 210 1.92 -20.09 -4.20
CA PRO A 210 3.18 -20.75 -4.52
C PRO A 210 3.04 -21.66 -5.74
N ASN A 211 3.86 -21.42 -6.76
CA ASN A 211 3.98 -22.25 -7.97
C ASN A 211 2.70 -22.38 -8.82
N GLY A 212 1.69 -21.54 -8.59
CA GLY A 212 0.38 -21.59 -9.25
C GLY A 212 -0.71 -22.27 -8.41
N GLU A 213 -0.35 -22.90 -7.30
CA GLU A 213 -1.29 -23.50 -6.34
C GLU A 213 -1.73 -22.44 -5.33
N HIS A 214 -3.03 -22.13 -5.28
CA HIS A 214 -3.56 -21.25 -4.24
C HIS A 214 -3.53 -21.96 -2.88
N ARG A 215 -3.18 -21.23 -1.80
CA ARG A 215 -3.31 -21.78 -0.44
C ARG A 215 -4.78 -21.97 -0.08
N GLU A 216 -5.08 -23.05 0.63
CA GLU A 216 -6.41 -23.31 1.20
C GLU A 216 -6.81 -22.26 2.26
N TYR A 217 -8.12 -22.07 2.46
CA TYR A 217 -8.63 -21.25 3.55
C TYR A 217 -8.40 -21.91 4.91
N LYS A 218 -7.53 -21.34 5.74
CA LYS A 218 -7.22 -21.86 7.08
C LYS A 218 -6.97 -20.75 8.09
N GLU A 219 -7.82 -20.67 9.11
CA GLU A 219 -7.64 -19.75 10.24
C GLU A 219 -6.51 -20.25 11.16
N ASP A 220 -5.65 -19.35 11.62
CA ASP A 220 -4.63 -19.61 12.64
C ASP A 220 -4.57 -18.41 13.61
N PRO A 221 -5.39 -18.39 14.68
CA PRO A 221 -5.49 -17.25 15.59
C PRO A 221 -4.16 -16.81 16.25
N ARG A 222 -3.09 -17.60 16.16
CA ARG A 222 -1.74 -17.25 16.62
C ARG A 222 -1.02 -16.27 15.68
N LYS A 223 -1.60 -16.02 14.49
CA LYS A 223 -1.16 -15.06 13.46
C LYS A 223 -2.25 -14.02 13.16
N ALA A 224 -3.25 -13.92 14.02
CA ALA A 224 -4.32 -12.96 13.86
C ALA A 224 -3.80 -11.53 14.06
N HIS A 225 -4.36 -10.61 13.27
CA HIS A 225 -4.13 -9.17 13.37
C HIS A 225 -2.77 -8.67 12.87
N ASP A 226 -2.06 -9.46 12.05
CA ASP A 226 -0.95 -8.94 11.23
C ASP A 226 -1.43 -7.79 10.30
N GLY A 227 -0.57 -6.80 10.08
CA GLY A 227 -0.88 -5.58 9.31
C GLY A 227 -1.49 -4.44 10.13
N THR A 228 -1.70 -3.30 9.49
CA THR A 228 -2.18 -2.06 10.14
C THR A 228 -3.65 -2.20 10.58
N PRO A 229 -3.99 -2.09 11.89
CA PRO A 229 -5.32 -2.46 12.41
C PRO A 229 -6.50 -1.73 11.76
N GLU A 230 -6.30 -0.47 11.36
CA GLU A 230 -7.25 0.37 10.63
C GLU A 230 -7.73 -0.33 9.35
N PHE A 231 -6.81 -0.91 8.58
CA PHE A 231 -7.06 -1.35 7.21
C PHE A 231 -6.98 -2.87 7.03
N THR A 232 -6.29 -3.61 7.90
CA THR A 232 -6.04 -5.06 7.70
C THR A 232 -7.33 -5.87 7.55
N SER A 233 -7.32 -6.86 6.66
CA SER A 233 -8.53 -7.57 6.22
C SER A 233 -9.17 -8.44 7.32
N ILE A 234 -10.45 -8.77 7.17
CA ILE A 234 -11.15 -9.75 8.05
C ILE A 234 -10.44 -11.11 8.09
N ASP A 235 -9.83 -11.53 6.98
CA ASP A 235 -9.05 -12.77 6.90
C ASP A 235 -7.74 -12.66 7.72
N ALA A 236 -7.01 -11.54 7.62
CA ALA A 236 -5.85 -11.28 8.47
C ALA A 236 -6.25 -11.14 9.96
N HIS A 237 -7.42 -10.57 10.27
CA HIS A 237 -7.98 -10.57 11.63
C HIS A 237 -8.31 -11.99 12.18
N LYS A 238 -8.35 -13.02 11.32
CA LYS A 238 -8.47 -14.44 11.70
C LYS A 238 -7.14 -15.20 11.65
N GLY A 239 -6.06 -14.55 11.23
CA GLY A 239 -4.76 -15.20 10.95
C GLY A 239 -4.78 -16.15 9.76
N VAL A 240 -5.75 -15.98 8.85
CA VAL A 240 -5.72 -16.59 7.52
C VAL A 240 -4.63 -15.91 6.70
N VAL A 241 -3.93 -16.68 5.87
CA VAL A 241 -2.91 -16.12 4.97
C VAL A 241 -3.56 -15.09 4.03
N PRO A 242 -3.07 -13.84 3.96
CA PRO A 242 -3.60 -12.84 3.02
C PRO A 242 -3.62 -13.32 1.57
N SER A 243 -4.69 -12.98 0.84
CA SER A 243 -4.90 -13.30 -0.59
C SER A 243 -5.46 -12.10 -1.35
N ARG A 244 -5.75 -12.30 -2.64
CA ARG A 244 -6.24 -11.27 -3.59
C ARG A 244 -7.39 -10.41 -3.06
N ARG A 245 -8.36 -11.01 -2.36
CA ARG A 245 -9.50 -10.27 -1.80
C ARG A 245 -9.13 -9.41 -0.60
N GLY A 246 -8.14 -9.85 0.19
CA GLY A 246 -7.66 -9.13 1.37
C GLY A 246 -7.02 -7.80 0.99
N ASP A 247 -6.12 -7.81 0.00
CA ASP A 247 -5.52 -6.59 -0.54
C ASP A 247 -6.55 -5.60 -1.11
N LEU A 248 -7.61 -6.11 -1.76
CA LEU A 248 -8.70 -5.28 -2.28
C LEU A 248 -9.63 -4.74 -1.19
N GLU A 249 -9.83 -5.49 -0.10
CA GLU A 249 -10.55 -5.05 1.11
C GLU A 249 -9.78 -3.91 1.80
N ILE A 250 -8.47 -4.11 2.00
CA ILE A 250 -7.55 -3.11 2.57
C ILE A 250 -7.57 -1.83 1.70
N LEU A 251 -7.39 -1.95 0.38
CA LEU A 251 -7.46 -0.81 -0.55
C LEU A 251 -8.84 -0.12 -0.51
N GLY A 252 -9.91 -0.89 -0.34
CA GLY A 252 -11.27 -0.37 -0.15
C GLY A 252 -11.38 0.55 1.06
N TYR A 253 -10.91 0.08 2.23
CA TYR A 253 -10.87 0.90 3.45
C TYR A 253 -9.95 2.12 3.32
N VAL A 254 -8.80 2.00 2.66
CA VAL A 254 -7.88 3.13 2.41
C VAL A 254 -8.54 4.19 1.52
N VAL A 255 -9.21 3.81 0.42
CA VAL A 255 -9.95 4.74 -0.46
C VAL A 255 -11.16 5.33 0.26
N THR A 256 -11.85 4.57 1.12
CA THR A 256 -12.90 5.11 2.01
C THR A 256 -12.33 6.17 2.96
N GLN A 257 -11.20 5.91 3.63
CA GLN A 257 -10.56 6.89 4.53
C GLN A 257 -10.14 8.16 3.77
N TRP A 258 -9.58 8.03 2.55
CA TRP A 258 -9.22 9.19 1.72
C TRP A 258 -10.40 10.12 1.41
N LEU A 259 -11.62 9.58 1.30
CA LEU A 259 -12.83 10.30 0.92
C LEU A 259 -13.66 10.79 2.11
N ALA A 260 -13.76 9.99 3.18
CA ALA A 260 -14.52 10.30 4.39
C ALA A 260 -13.71 11.08 5.44
N GLY A 261 -12.40 10.81 5.50
CA GLY A 261 -11.45 11.35 6.48
C GLY A 261 -11.14 10.41 7.65
N SER A 262 -12.01 9.44 7.93
CA SER A 262 -11.81 8.36 8.91
C SER A 262 -12.70 7.15 8.64
N LEU A 263 -12.37 6.03 9.26
CA LEU A 263 -13.15 4.79 9.31
C LEU A 263 -13.87 4.64 10.67
N PRO A 264 -15.05 3.98 10.74
CA PRO A 264 -15.90 3.98 11.94
C PRO A 264 -15.28 3.33 13.19
N TRP A 265 -14.20 2.56 13.03
CA TRP A 265 -13.50 1.84 14.09
C TRP A 265 -12.17 2.46 14.54
N GLU A 266 -11.70 3.54 13.92
CA GLU A 266 -10.42 4.19 14.28
C GLU A 266 -10.33 4.59 15.76
N HIS A 267 -11.46 5.01 16.35
CA HIS A 267 -11.56 5.41 17.75
C HIS A 267 -11.32 4.27 18.78
N LYS A 268 -11.05 3.04 18.32
CA LYS A 268 -10.67 1.87 19.14
C LYS A 268 -9.23 1.40 18.90
N ILE A 269 -8.43 2.17 18.17
CA ILE A 269 -7.02 1.89 17.90
C ILE A 269 -6.17 2.89 18.69
N SER A 270 -5.22 2.38 19.47
CA SER A 270 -4.21 3.18 20.17
C SER A 270 -3.00 2.33 20.54
N GLU A 271 -1.84 2.98 20.73
CA GLU A 271 -0.60 2.32 21.16
C GLU A 271 -0.74 1.58 22.51
N ALA A 272 -1.56 2.13 23.42
CA ALA A 272 -1.76 1.56 24.76
C ALA A 272 -2.79 0.41 24.77
N CYS A 273 -3.79 0.47 23.89
CA CYS A 273 -4.83 -0.55 23.76
C CYS A 273 -5.53 -0.45 22.40
N THR A 274 -5.55 -1.55 21.65
CA THR A 274 -6.29 -1.67 20.38
C THR A 274 -7.31 -2.81 20.52
N ASP A 275 -8.60 -2.50 20.39
CA ASP A 275 -9.69 -3.48 20.53
C ASP A 275 -9.91 -4.23 19.21
N PHE A 276 -9.03 -5.18 18.94
CA PHE A 276 -9.09 -6.03 17.75
C PHE A 276 -10.43 -6.78 17.62
N HIS A 277 -11.08 -7.14 18.73
CA HIS A 277 -12.37 -7.84 18.69
C HIS A 277 -13.48 -6.91 18.19
N TYR A 278 -13.57 -5.69 18.70
CA TYR A 278 -14.49 -4.66 18.21
C TYR A 278 -14.23 -4.33 16.73
N ILE A 279 -12.97 -4.09 16.36
CA ILE A 279 -12.58 -3.75 14.97
C ILE A 279 -12.98 -4.88 14.01
N THR A 280 -12.66 -6.12 14.35
CA THR A 280 -13.01 -7.30 13.55
C THR A 280 -14.54 -7.43 13.38
N ASN A 281 -15.31 -7.19 14.43
CA ASN A 281 -16.76 -7.34 14.38
C ASN A 281 -17.46 -6.18 13.65
N GLN A 282 -16.97 -4.93 13.78
CA GLN A 282 -17.43 -3.84 12.94
C GLN A 282 -17.11 -4.10 11.47
N LYS A 283 -15.88 -4.50 11.11
CA LYS A 283 -15.54 -4.84 9.72
C LYS A 283 -16.47 -5.92 9.14
N LYS A 284 -16.74 -7.00 9.90
CA LYS A 284 -17.71 -8.04 9.50
C LYS A 284 -19.13 -7.49 9.29
N GLN A 285 -19.64 -6.67 10.21
CA GLN A 285 -20.98 -6.06 10.13
C GLN A 285 -21.09 -5.11 8.93
N TYR A 286 -20.06 -4.32 8.67
CA TYR A 286 -20.03 -3.41 7.53
C TYR A 286 -19.88 -4.14 6.21
N MET A 287 -19.06 -5.21 6.14
CA MET A 287 -18.91 -6.02 4.93
C MET A 287 -20.16 -6.84 4.58
N SER A 288 -21.01 -7.18 5.56
CA SER A 288 -22.33 -7.78 5.30
C SER A 288 -23.41 -6.76 4.89
N ASN A 289 -23.18 -5.45 5.11
CA ASN A 289 -24.09 -4.39 4.69
C ASN A 289 -23.31 -3.11 4.32
N ILE A 290 -22.80 -3.04 3.09
CA ILE A 290 -21.99 -1.91 2.61
C ILE A 290 -22.75 -0.58 2.67
N GLY A 291 -24.08 -0.58 2.52
CA GLY A 291 -24.90 0.63 2.67
C GLY A 291 -24.80 1.26 4.07
N SER A 292 -24.65 0.42 5.11
CA SER A 292 -24.40 0.90 6.48
C SER A 292 -22.99 1.49 6.65
N LEU A 293 -21.98 0.97 5.94
CA LEU A 293 -20.63 1.52 5.94
C LEU A 293 -20.62 2.91 5.28
N MET A 294 -21.26 3.03 4.11
CA MET A 294 -21.38 4.31 3.41
C MET A 294 -22.12 5.34 4.27
N LYS A 295 -23.20 4.96 4.97
CA LYS A 295 -23.91 5.84 5.90
C LYS A 295 -23.08 6.24 7.12
N ALA A 296 -22.21 5.36 7.62
CA ALA A 296 -21.35 5.64 8.77
C ALA A 296 -20.16 6.57 8.40
N CYS A 297 -19.54 6.36 7.24
CA CYS A 297 -18.44 7.19 6.74
C CYS A 297 -18.90 8.52 6.13
N PHE A 298 -20.08 8.56 5.51
CA PHE A 298 -20.62 9.73 4.81
C PHE A 298 -22.01 10.08 5.35
N PRO A 299 -22.11 10.64 6.57
CA PRO A 299 -23.40 10.99 7.18
C PRO A 299 -24.17 12.09 6.41
N GLY A 300 -23.50 12.85 5.53
CA GLY A 300 -24.12 13.77 4.59
C GLY A 300 -24.69 13.11 3.32
N GLY A 301 -24.50 11.80 3.15
CA GLY A 301 -24.90 11.04 1.96
C GLY A 301 -23.95 11.16 0.76
N ASP A 302 -22.91 11.99 0.86
CA ASP A 302 -22.00 12.46 -0.19
C ASP A 302 -20.96 11.42 -0.71
N HIS A 303 -21.25 10.13 -0.51
CA HIS A 303 -20.39 9.04 -0.99
C HIS A 303 -20.51 8.82 -2.51
N PRO A 304 -19.40 8.57 -3.23
CA PRO A 304 -19.47 8.15 -4.63
C PRO A 304 -20.12 6.75 -4.75
N VAL A 305 -21.09 6.60 -5.64
CA VAL A 305 -21.78 5.32 -5.88
C VAL A 305 -20.83 4.23 -6.42
N GLU A 306 -19.70 4.63 -6.98
CA GLU A 306 -18.63 3.75 -7.45
C GLU A 306 -17.82 3.15 -6.29
N LEU A 307 -17.71 3.85 -5.14
CA LEU A 307 -17.11 3.29 -3.92
C LEU A 307 -18.04 2.25 -3.28
N LEU A 308 -19.35 2.51 -3.25
CA LEU A 308 -20.36 1.54 -2.86
C LEU A 308 -20.22 0.26 -3.70
N LYS A 309 -20.24 0.40 -5.04
CA LYS A 309 -20.10 -0.73 -5.97
C LYS A 309 -18.76 -1.47 -5.87
N TYR A 310 -17.66 -0.77 -5.58
CA TYR A 310 -16.35 -1.38 -5.32
C TYR A 310 -16.44 -2.31 -4.09
N MET A 311 -16.93 -1.78 -2.96
CA MET A 311 -17.03 -2.53 -1.70
C MET A 311 -18.08 -3.66 -1.77
N GLU A 312 -19.18 -3.47 -2.52
CA GLU A 312 -20.17 -4.51 -2.83
C GLU A 312 -19.65 -5.62 -3.75
N TYR A 313 -18.60 -5.36 -4.53
CA TYR A 313 -17.92 -6.40 -5.31
C TYR A 313 -16.94 -7.16 -4.41
N VAL A 314 -16.08 -6.44 -3.68
CA VAL A 314 -15.03 -7.03 -2.84
C VAL A 314 -15.60 -7.91 -1.72
N SER A 315 -16.71 -7.50 -1.09
CA SER A 315 -17.40 -8.31 -0.06
C SER A 315 -17.99 -9.64 -0.56
N LYS A 316 -18.08 -9.85 -1.87
CA LYS A 316 -18.60 -11.10 -2.49
C LYS A 316 -17.50 -12.03 -2.98
N LEU A 317 -16.23 -11.58 -3.01
CA LEU A 317 -15.10 -12.37 -3.49
C LEU A 317 -14.84 -13.60 -2.60
N LYS A 318 -14.78 -14.78 -3.22
CA LYS A 318 -14.26 -15.99 -2.56
C LYS A 318 -12.76 -15.84 -2.30
N TYR A 319 -12.26 -16.55 -1.30
CA TYR A 319 -10.87 -16.44 -0.85
C TYR A 319 -9.83 -16.69 -1.96
N GLU A 320 -10.16 -17.60 -2.88
CA GLU A 320 -9.31 -18.06 -3.98
C GLU A 320 -9.67 -17.40 -5.32
N GLU A 321 -10.63 -16.47 -5.34
CA GLU A 321 -11.15 -15.87 -6.57
C GLU A 321 -10.10 -15.00 -7.27
N VAL A 322 -10.19 -14.88 -8.60
CA VAL A 322 -9.42 -13.92 -9.40
C VAL A 322 -10.31 -12.69 -9.63
N PRO A 323 -10.00 -11.53 -9.03
CA PRO A 323 -10.82 -10.32 -9.19
C PRO A 323 -10.82 -9.78 -10.62
N ASP A 324 -11.91 -9.13 -11.03
CA ASP A 324 -11.97 -8.31 -12.23
C ASP A 324 -11.40 -6.91 -11.95
N TYR A 325 -10.06 -6.81 -11.96
CA TYR A 325 -9.34 -5.54 -11.80
C TYR A 325 -9.73 -4.49 -12.86
N LYS A 326 -10.24 -4.92 -14.03
CA LYS A 326 -10.70 -4.02 -15.10
C LYS A 326 -12.06 -3.42 -14.77
N LEU A 327 -12.98 -4.18 -14.17
CA LEU A 327 -14.23 -3.65 -13.60
C LEU A 327 -13.94 -2.66 -12.47
N LEU A 328 -13.05 -3.01 -11.54
CA LEU A 328 -12.69 -2.14 -10.41
C LEU A 328 -12.06 -0.82 -10.88
N LYS A 329 -11.12 -0.87 -11.83
CA LYS A 329 -10.58 0.34 -12.47
C LYS A 329 -11.65 1.14 -13.22
N LYS A 330 -12.59 0.48 -13.90
CA LYS A 330 -13.72 1.16 -14.57
C LYS A 330 -14.65 1.87 -13.59
N LEU A 331 -14.91 1.32 -12.41
CA LEU A 331 -15.66 2.00 -11.35
C LEU A 331 -14.97 3.31 -10.96
N PHE A 332 -13.68 3.28 -10.63
CA PHE A 332 -12.93 4.49 -10.28
C PHE A 332 -12.85 5.51 -11.43
N VAL A 333 -12.67 5.09 -12.68
CA VAL A 333 -12.72 5.98 -13.86
C VAL A 333 -14.09 6.66 -14.00
N ASN A 334 -15.18 5.90 -13.84
CA ASN A 334 -16.55 6.44 -13.89
C ASN A 334 -16.78 7.46 -12.77
N GLY A 335 -16.29 7.19 -11.54
CA GLY A 335 -16.44 8.10 -10.41
C GLY A 335 -15.70 9.43 -10.59
N ILE A 336 -14.53 9.42 -11.26
CA ILE A 336 -13.82 10.65 -11.65
C ILE A 336 -14.65 11.46 -12.66
N ALA A 337 -15.27 10.79 -13.64
CA ALA A 337 -16.15 11.44 -14.62
C ALA A 337 -17.40 12.03 -13.98
N ASN A 338 -18.04 11.28 -13.07
CA ASN A 338 -19.22 11.70 -12.34
C ASN A 338 -18.93 12.84 -11.34
N SER A 339 -17.69 12.99 -10.87
CA SER A 339 -17.23 14.18 -10.12
C SER A 339 -16.78 15.34 -11.04
N GLY A 340 -17.29 15.42 -12.27
CA GLY A 340 -17.00 16.48 -13.24
C GLY A 340 -15.54 16.55 -13.72
N SER A 341 -14.73 15.51 -13.45
CA SER A 341 -13.29 15.50 -13.71
C SER A 341 -12.91 14.55 -14.85
N LYS A 342 -11.71 14.72 -15.41
CA LYS A 342 -11.17 13.78 -16.41
C LYS A 342 -10.16 12.84 -15.75
N ALA A 343 -10.29 11.54 -16.01
CA ALA A 343 -9.35 10.50 -15.57
C ALA A 343 -8.05 10.55 -16.40
N ASN A 344 -7.29 11.65 -16.26
CA ASN A 344 -6.09 11.95 -17.04
C ASN A 344 -4.78 11.56 -16.32
N GLY A 345 -4.87 10.72 -15.27
CA GLY A 345 -3.73 10.31 -14.43
C GLY A 345 -3.14 11.40 -13.54
N LYS A 346 -3.60 12.66 -13.61
CA LYS A 346 -3.03 13.77 -12.85
C LYS A 346 -3.52 13.79 -11.40
N LEU A 347 -2.59 13.69 -10.45
CA LEU A 347 -2.89 13.81 -9.02
C LEU A 347 -3.13 15.29 -8.65
N ASP A 348 -3.92 15.52 -7.60
CA ASP A 348 -4.33 16.86 -7.20
C ASP A 348 -4.45 16.95 -5.67
N PHE A 349 -3.37 17.39 -5.02
CA PHE A 349 -3.27 17.52 -3.56
C PHE A 349 -3.60 18.94 -3.09
N ARG A 350 -4.52 19.63 -3.78
CA ARG A 350 -5.14 20.86 -3.28
C ARG A 350 -6.16 20.51 -2.20
N LEU A 351 -6.33 21.41 -1.23
CA LEU A 351 -7.43 21.34 -0.27
C LEU A 351 -8.77 21.15 -1.01
N PRO A 352 -9.65 20.24 -0.57
CA PRO A 352 -10.99 20.14 -1.12
C PRO A 352 -11.69 21.50 -1.04
N SER A 353 -12.10 22.03 -2.19
CA SER A 353 -12.84 23.28 -2.22
C SER A 353 -14.16 23.10 -1.47
N VAL A 354 -14.28 23.70 -0.29
CA VAL A 354 -15.57 23.81 0.40
C VAL A 354 -16.50 24.49 -0.58
N SER A 355 -17.56 23.80 -0.99
CA SER A 355 -18.53 24.35 -1.93
C SER A 355 -19.23 25.53 -1.27
N ALA A 356 -18.80 26.75 -1.62
CA ALA A 356 -19.52 27.96 -1.29
C ALA A 356 -20.92 27.85 -1.91
N ARG A 357 -21.91 27.46 -1.11
CA ARG A 357 -23.30 27.36 -1.54
C ARG A 357 -23.72 28.74 -2.04
N ASP A 358 -24.40 28.80 -3.19
CA ASP A 358 -24.87 30.04 -3.81
C ASP A 358 -25.87 30.81 -2.92
N THR A 359 -25.37 31.52 -1.91
CA THR A 359 -26.09 32.61 -1.25
C THR A 359 -26.08 33.82 -2.16
N LYS A 360 -26.67 33.70 -3.36
CA LYS A 360 -26.97 34.82 -4.25
C LYS A 360 -27.79 35.84 -3.45
N PRO A 361 -27.31 37.08 -3.26
CA PRO A 361 -28.11 38.09 -2.58
C PRO A 361 -29.36 38.37 -3.41
N GLN A 362 -30.54 38.10 -2.85
CA GLN A 362 -31.79 38.54 -3.49
C GLN A 362 -31.85 40.07 -3.43
N ALA A 363 -31.51 40.70 -4.55
CA ALA A 363 -31.63 42.15 -4.73
C ALA A 363 -33.11 42.56 -4.71
N LYS A 364 -33.64 42.84 -3.52
CA LYS A 364 -35.01 43.35 -3.32
C LYS A 364 -35.12 44.74 -3.93
N LYS A 365 -35.65 44.82 -5.16
CA LYS A 365 -36.09 46.07 -5.78
C LYS A 365 -37.04 46.80 -4.82
N ARG A 366 -36.65 47.97 -4.33
CA ARG A 366 -37.57 48.98 -3.77
C ARG A 366 -37.68 50.13 -4.77
N LYS A 367 -38.89 50.66 -4.97
CA LYS A 367 -39.17 51.74 -5.93
C LYS A 367 -38.55 53.07 -5.43
N ALA A 368 -38.22 53.95 -6.37
CA ALA A 368 -37.73 55.30 -6.06
C ALA A 368 -38.87 56.34 -6.13
N VAL A 369 -38.91 57.20 -5.11
CA VAL A 369 -39.62 58.50 -4.99
C VAL A 369 -38.83 59.28 -3.91
N GLY A 370 -38.51 60.57 -4.01
CA GLY A 370 -38.65 61.53 -5.11
C GLY A 370 -38.35 62.96 -4.60
N GLY A 371 -37.38 63.66 -5.21
CA GLY A 371 -36.91 65.01 -4.79
C GLY A 371 -36.05 65.05 -3.51
N SER A 372 -35.33 66.13 -3.18
CA SER A 372 -34.83 67.28 -3.99
C SER A 372 -33.91 68.18 -3.15
N SER A 373 -32.70 68.51 -3.64
CA SER A 373 -31.80 69.61 -3.19
C SER A 373 -31.35 69.60 -1.70
N GLU A 374 -30.26 70.23 -1.21
CA GLU A 374 -29.28 71.21 -1.74
C GLU A 374 -27.80 70.82 -1.40
N SER A 375 -26.87 71.75 -1.58
CA SER A 375 -25.46 71.80 -1.13
C SER A 375 -25.16 73.29 -0.82
N PRO A 376 -24.12 73.74 -0.05
CA PRO A 376 -22.71 73.33 -0.25
C PRO A 376 -21.69 73.61 0.92
N LYS A 377 -20.38 73.67 0.57
CA LYS A 377 -19.23 74.34 1.27
C LYS A 377 -18.64 73.58 2.50
N LYS A 378 -17.35 73.18 2.49
CA LYS A 378 -16.06 73.92 2.71
C LYS A 378 -15.73 74.12 4.21
N ALA A 379 -14.48 74.03 4.71
CA ALA A 379 -13.16 73.79 4.09
C ALA A 379 -12.06 73.34 5.12
N ALA A 380 -10.91 72.91 4.58
CA ALA A 380 -9.53 73.14 5.10
C ALA A 380 -9.06 72.53 6.45
N LYS A 381 -7.75 72.48 6.80
CA LYS A 381 -6.47 72.19 6.07
C LYS A 381 -5.31 72.17 7.09
N VAL A 382 -4.22 71.41 6.85
CA VAL A 382 -2.92 71.40 7.60
C VAL A 382 -2.99 70.75 9.01
N GLY A 383 -1.98 70.02 9.53
CA GLY A 383 -0.80 69.40 8.91
C GLY A 383 0.49 69.41 9.77
N ARG A 384 1.32 68.34 9.68
CA ARG A 384 2.69 68.16 10.27
C ARG A 384 2.77 68.11 11.83
N ALA A 385 3.71 67.42 12.50
CA ALA A 385 4.79 66.51 12.07
C ALA A 385 5.39 65.66 13.24
N ARG A 386 6.19 64.63 12.87
CA ARG A 386 7.37 64.03 13.56
C ARG A 386 7.22 63.12 14.82
N ARG A 387 7.98 62.00 14.76
CA ARG A 387 8.47 61.08 15.84
C ARG A 387 9.62 61.74 16.66
N PRO A 388 10.00 61.29 17.89
CA PRO A 388 10.62 59.96 18.26
C PRO A 388 9.71 59.10 19.18
N VAL A 389 9.91 57.81 19.56
CA VAL A 389 11.03 56.82 19.69
C VAL A 389 11.83 56.90 21.02
N VAL A 390 12.03 55.72 21.68
CA VAL A 390 12.58 55.39 23.06
C VAL A 390 11.44 54.78 23.92
N SER A 391 11.35 53.46 24.23
CA SER A 391 12.11 52.57 25.17
C SER A 391 12.03 53.02 26.65
N THR A 392 11.81 52.20 27.68
CA THR A 392 12.21 50.80 27.97
C THR A 392 11.20 50.00 28.85
N SER A 393 11.59 48.75 29.17
CA SER A 393 11.10 47.74 30.14
C SER A 393 10.42 48.13 31.48
N ASP A 394 9.50 47.24 31.91
CA ASP A 394 9.14 46.77 33.28
C ASP A 394 8.66 47.80 34.35
N ASP A 395 7.88 47.48 35.40
CA ASP A 395 7.47 46.18 35.99
C ASP A 395 6.14 46.26 36.82
N THR A 396 5.54 45.10 37.15
CA THR A 396 4.59 44.78 38.26
C THR A 396 3.12 45.27 38.34
N ALA A 397 2.28 44.33 38.83
CA ALA A 397 1.12 44.43 39.76
C ALA A 397 -0.34 44.76 39.34
N SER A 398 -1.24 43.77 39.59
CA SER A 398 -2.70 43.87 39.91
C SER A 398 -3.68 44.45 38.84
N ASP A 399 -4.97 44.08 38.74
CA ASP A 399 -5.86 43.33 39.66
C ASP A 399 -7.11 42.69 38.97
N GLN A 400 -7.81 41.80 39.70
CA GLN A 400 -9.24 41.39 39.60
C GLN A 400 -9.86 40.70 38.34
N GLU A 401 -10.28 39.43 38.53
CA GLU A 401 -11.42 38.78 37.82
C GLU A 401 -12.72 38.86 38.65
N PRO A 402 -13.92 38.88 38.03
CA PRO A 402 -15.20 38.57 38.69
C PRO A 402 -15.74 37.16 38.35
N ALA A 403 -16.28 36.44 39.34
CA ALA A 403 -16.73 35.04 39.21
C ALA A 403 -18.27 34.85 39.33
N VAL A 404 -18.82 33.79 38.72
CA VAL A 404 -20.23 33.35 38.84
C VAL A 404 -20.33 31.83 39.07
N LYS A 405 -21.41 31.37 39.74
CA LYS A 405 -21.53 30.07 40.45
C LYS A 405 -22.40 29.02 39.72
N PRO A 406 -22.27 27.70 40.06
CA PRO A 406 -23.04 26.60 39.45
C PRO A 406 -24.40 26.27 40.12
N PRO A 407 -25.29 25.48 39.46
CA PRO A 407 -26.62 25.10 39.96
C PRO A 407 -26.66 23.82 40.84
N VAL A 408 -27.86 23.45 41.32
CA VAL A 408 -28.10 22.56 42.49
C VAL A 408 -28.86 21.25 42.14
N LYS A 409 -28.84 20.30 43.09
CA LYS A 409 -29.35 18.89 43.03
C LYS A 409 -30.87 18.72 42.89
N GLY A 410 -31.31 17.55 42.40
CA GLY A 410 -32.69 17.04 42.49
C GLY A 410 -32.81 15.53 42.85
N GLN A 411 -33.25 15.26 44.10
CA GLN A 411 -33.93 14.08 44.71
C GLN A 411 -33.65 12.59 44.30
N ARG A 412 -34.24 11.66 45.09
CA ARG A 412 -34.03 10.18 45.11
C ARG A 412 -35.28 9.40 44.68
N GLN A 413 -35.11 8.16 44.21
CA GLN A 413 -36.11 7.07 44.35
C GLN A 413 -35.45 5.71 44.74
N LYS A 414 -36.26 4.65 44.85
CA LYS A 414 -36.11 3.39 45.61
C LYS A 414 -36.97 2.31 44.92
N VAL A 415 -36.75 0.99 44.85
CA VAL A 415 -35.75 -0.03 45.29
C VAL A 415 -35.66 -1.08 44.12
N PRO A 416 -35.32 -2.40 44.22
CA PRO A 416 -34.63 -3.25 45.22
C PRO A 416 -33.37 -3.97 44.66
N SER A 417 -32.80 -4.91 45.42
CA SER A 417 -31.67 -5.77 45.05
C SER A 417 -32.07 -7.06 44.32
N ALA A 418 -31.16 -7.61 43.50
CA ALA A 418 -31.26 -8.95 42.91
C ALA A 418 -29.99 -9.78 43.17
N THR A 419 -30.20 -11.08 43.38
CA THR A 419 -29.26 -12.04 44.00
C THR A 419 -28.11 -12.51 43.09
N LYS A 420 -26.94 -12.83 43.67
CA LYS A 420 -25.89 -13.63 43.00
C LYS A 420 -26.07 -15.13 43.31
N PRO A 421 -26.06 -16.02 42.30
CA PRO A 421 -25.70 -17.43 42.50
C PRO A 421 -24.18 -17.58 42.75
N LYS A 422 -23.78 -18.57 43.55
CA LYS A 422 -22.35 -18.89 43.80
C LYS A 422 -22.18 -20.36 44.25
N LEU A 423 -21.84 -21.24 43.32
CA LEU A 423 -21.34 -22.62 43.52
C LEU A 423 -20.77 -23.10 42.16
N VAL A 424 -19.87 -24.08 42.02
CA VAL A 424 -19.17 -24.96 42.98
C VAL A 424 -17.65 -24.91 42.70
N ALA A 425 -16.81 -25.36 43.64
CA ALA A 425 -15.38 -25.58 43.40
C ALA A 425 -15.07 -27.05 43.08
N ALA A 426 -14.04 -27.30 42.26
CA ALA A 426 -13.36 -28.58 42.11
C ALA A 426 -11.88 -28.43 42.52
N THR A 427 -11.22 -29.51 42.92
CA THR A 427 -10.07 -29.43 43.86
C THR A 427 -8.84 -30.24 43.41
N GLN A 428 -7.64 -29.79 43.84
CA GLN A 428 -6.34 -30.49 43.73
C GLN A 428 -5.75 -30.53 42.29
N ARG A 429 -4.43 -30.64 42.04
CA ARG A 429 -3.22 -30.78 42.90
C ARG A 429 -2.03 -30.04 42.21
N PRO A 430 -0.91 -29.71 42.88
CA PRO A 430 0.19 -28.95 42.29
C PRO A 430 1.26 -29.81 41.61
N VAL A 431 1.93 -29.26 40.59
CA VAL A 431 3.13 -29.84 39.93
C VAL A 431 4.23 -28.78 39.80
N ALA A 432 5.49 -29.21 39.74
CA ALA A 432 6.67 -28.40 40.00
C ALA A 432 7.05 -27.35 38.93
N LYS A 433 7.92 -26.40 39.32
CA LYS A 433 8.53 -25.40 38.44
C LYS A 433 9.74 -25.98 37.71
N SER A 434 9.94 -25.59 36.46
CA SER A 434 11.25 -25.56 35.77
C SER A 434 11.26 -24.48 34.68
N PRO A 435 12.41 -23.94 34.28
CA PRO A 435 12.49 -22.66 33.57
C PRO A 435 12.26 -22.75 32.06
N LEU A 436 11.67 -21.69 31.50
CA LEU A 436 11.57 -21.46 30.06
C LEU A 436 12.97 -21.29 29.44
N ARG A 437 13.25 -22.07 28.38
CA ARG A 437 14.46 -21.95 27.55
C ARG A 437 14.16 -21.16 26.26
N SER A 438 15.22 -20.77 25.55
CA SER A 438 15.20 -19.98 24.31
C SER A 438 14.42 -20.63 23.15
N PRO A 439 14.03 -19.84 22.12
CA PRO A 439 13.16 -20.31 21.03
C PRO A 439 13.77 -21.44 20.18
N ILE A 440 12.85 -22.21 19.58
CA ILE A 440 13.14 -23.48 18.89
C ILE A 440 13.78 -23.25 17.51
N ARG A 441 14.96 -23.84 17.29
CA ARG A 441 15.48 -24.11 15.94
C ARG A 441 14.56 -25.12 15.24
N SER A 442 14.08 -24.79 14.05
CA SER A 442 13.55 -25.81 13.11
C SER A 442 14.69 -26.29 12.20
N PRO A 443 14.91 -27.61 12.03
CA PRO A 443 15.98 -28.13 11.19
C PRO A 443 15.55 -28.25 9.73
N VAL A 444 16.45 -27.88 8.81
CA VAL A 444 16.41 -28.32 7.41
C VAL A 444 17.82 -28.79 7.06
N GLN A 445 17.97 -30.06 6.67
CA GLN A 445 19.24 -30.61 6.24
C GLN A 445 19.56 -30.16 4.81
N SER A 446 20.84 -29.97 4.51
CA SER A 446 21.34 -29.76 3.14
C SER A 446 22.38 -30.85 2.86
N PRO A 447 22.16 -31.76 1.89
CA PRO A 447 23.17 -32.74 1.51
C PRO A 447 24.32 -32.05 0.76
N GLN A 448 25.49 -31.95 1.39
CA GLN A 448 26.72 -31.59 0.67
C GLN A 448 27.29 -32.83 -0.02
N ALA A 449 27.46 -32.77 -1.33
CA ALA A 449 28.33 -33.71 -2.04
C ALA A 449 29.81 -33.31 -1.85
N LYS A 450 30.67 -34.27 -1.52
CA LYS A 450 32.13 -34.15 -1.61
C LYS A 450 32.69 -35.41 -2.25
N SER A 451 33.64 -35.22 -3.17
CA SER A 451 34.43 -36.27 -3.80
C SER A 451 35.55 -36.78 -2.89
N PRO A 452 36.11 -37.96 -3.20
CA PRO A 452 37.56 -38.06 -3.32
C PRO A 452 38.01 -38.63 -4.69
N LEU A 453 39.33 -38.72 -4.90
CA LEU A 453 40.01 -39.09 -6.14
C LEU A 453 40.38 -40.60 -6.20
N GLY A 454 40.63 -41.17 -7.40
CA GLY A 454 40.89 -42.62 -7.52
C GLY A 454 41.43 -43.20 -8.85
N VAL A 455 42.25 -42.45 -9.60
CA VAL A 455 43.09 -42.81 -10.78
C VAL A 455 43.18 -44.29 -11.23
N LYS A 456 42.88 -44.61 -12.52
CA LYS A 456 43.83 -45.19 -13.52
C LYS A 456 43.21 -45.62 -14.89
N ALA A 457 44.08 -45.54 -15.92
CA ALA A 457 44.14 -46.30 -17.18
C ALA A 457 43.15 -46.05 -18.35
N ASN A 458 43.78 -45.96 -19.53
CA ASN A 458 43.30 -45.85 -20.92
C ASN A 458 43.25 -47.28 -21.57
N PRO A 459 42.94 -47.51 -22.87
CA PRO A 459 42.23 -46.67 -23.88
C PRO A 459 41.25 -47.41 -24.86
N ALA A 460 40.56 -46.62 -25.69
CA ALA A 460 40.26 -46.87 -27.13
C ALA A 460 39.18 -47.89 -27.61
N VAL A 461 38.87 -47.76 -28.92
CA VAL A 461 38.11 -48.64 -29.85
C VAL A 461 36.56 -48.61 -29.73
N ARG A 462 35.73 -48.59 -30.80
CA ARG A 462 35.83 -48.07 -32.20
C ARG A 462 34.44 -48.08 -32.88
N ALA A 463 34.12 -47.03 -33.63
CA ALA A 463 33.11 -46.96 -34.73
C ALA A 463 31.58 -47.08 -34.46
N LYS A 464 30.85 -46.54 -35.46
CA LYS A 464 29.41 -46.63 -35.79
C LYS A 464 29.18 -47.86 -36.75
N PRO A 465 28.02 -48.13 -37.41
CA PRO A 465 26.81 -47.31 -37.56
C PRO A 465 25.43 -48.01 -37.60
N ASP A 466 24.41 -47.16 -37.74
CA ASP A 466 23.12 -47.29 -38.47
C ASP A 466 22.58 -48.67 -38.87
N LEU A 467 21.26 -48.84 -38.64
CA LEU A 467 20.31 -49.05 -39.75
C LEU A 467 18.86 -48.74 -39.31
N ALA A 468 17.97 -48.49 -40.27
CA ALA A 468 16.59 -48.07 -40.04
C ALA A 468 15.62 -48.77 -41.00
N LYS A 469 14.32 -48.85 -40.66
CA LYS A 469 13.17 -48.58 -41.58
C LYS A 469 11.77 -48.94 -41.02
N LYS A 470 10.76 -48.24 -41.58
CA LYS A 470 9.37 -48.66 -41.91
C LYS A 470 8.32 -48.93 -40.79
N SER A 471 7.35 -48.01 -40.74
CA SER A 471 5.89 -48.29 -40.69
C SER A 471 5.38 -48.75 -42.08
N PRO A 472 4.07 -48.98 -42.37
CA PRO A 472 2.86 -48.90 -41.52
C PRO A 472 1.91 -50.14 -41.65
N GLY A 473 0.73 -50.09 -41.01
CA GLY A 473 -0.38 -51.03 -41.25
C GLY A 473 -1.63 -50.66 -40.41
N ALA A 474 -2.83 -50.95 -40.90
CA ALA A 474 -4.10 -50.59 -40.24
C ALA A 474 -5.08 -51.77 -40.13
N GLY A 475 -5.94 -51.74 -39.11
CA GLY A 475 -7.00 -52.74 -38.88
C GLY A 475 -8.19 -52.14 -38.12
N ARG A 476 -9.41 -52.52 -38.51
CA ARG A 476 -10.70 -51.99 -38.02
C ARG A 476 -11.72 -53.13 -38.00
N LEU A 477 -12.68 -53.13 -37.05
CA LEU A 477 -14.14 -53.31 -37.25
C LEU A 477 -14.89 -53.86 -36.01
N LYS A 478 -16.01 -53.19 -35.64
CA LYS A 478 -17.28 -53.72 -35.03
C LYS A 478 -17.17 -54.48 -33.68
N GLY A 479 -18.19 -54.61 -32.82
CA GLY A 479 -19.58 -54.13 -32.71
C GLY A 479 -20.18 -54.71 -31.38
N SER A 480 -21.40 -54.42 -30.89
CA SER A 480 -22.53 -53.64 -31.42
C SER A 480 -23.65 -53.43 -30.35
N LYS A 481 -24.48 -52.36 -30.48
CA LYS A 481 -25.94 -52.25 -30.13
C LYS A 481 -26.39 -52.45 -28.64
N THR A 482 -27.50 -51.90 -28.10
CA THR A 482 -28.56 -50.88 -28.42
C THR A 482 -29.18 -50.41 -27.06
N THR A 483 -30.23 -49.60 -26.83
CA THR A 483 -31.43 -49.02 -27.52
C THR A 483 -31.68 -47.58 -27.01
N GLY A 484 -32.62 -46.72 -27.50
CA GLY A 484 -33.54 -46.84 -28.65
C GLY A 484 -34.48 -45.63 -28.89
N THR A 485 -35.17 -45.08 -27.88
CA THR A 485 -36.32 -44.14 -28.03
C THR A 485 -35.90 -42.65 -28.15
N THR A 486 -36.16 -41.82 -29.20
CA THR A 486 -37.34 -41.46 -30.06
C THR A 486 -38.11 -40.22 -29.54
N THR A 487 -37.86 -38.98 -30.00
CA THR A 487 -38.36 -38.23 -31.22
C THR A 487 -39.77 -37.63 -31.07
N PRO A 488 -40.23 -36.60 -31.85
CA PRO A 488 -39.65 -35.83 -32.97
C PRO A 488 -39.34 -34.34 -32.62
N THR A 489 -38.80 -33.41 -33.43
CA THR A 489 -38.46 -33.25 -34.88
C THR A 489 -39.48 -32.49 -35.77
N VAL A 490 -39.14 -31.26 -36.18
CA VAL A 490 -39.58 -30.55 -37.41
C VAL A 490 -38.42 -29.70 -37.93
N SER A 491 -38.23 -29.53 -39.24
CA SER A 491 -37.18 -28.68 -39.83
C SER A 491 -37.48 -28.18 -41.25
N ALA A 492 -37.20 -26.90 -41.52
CA ALA A 492 -36.92 -26.31 -42.84
C ALA A 492 -36.33 -24.89 -42.62
N GLY A 493 -35.50 -24.30 -43.48
CA GLY A 493 -34.86 -24.76 -44.72
C GLY A 493 -33.75 -23.79 -45.16
N GLU A 494 -32.94 -24.16 -46.14
CA GLU A 494 -31.78 -23.37 -46.62
C GLU A 494 -32.15 -22.32 -47.67
N ILE A 495 -31.43 -21.18 -47.73
CA ILE A 495 -31.09 -20.50 -49.00
C ILE A 495 -29.64 -19.97 -48.94
N PHE A 496 -28.91 -20.10 -50.05
CA PHE A 496 -27.50 -19.76 -50.21
C PHE A 496 -27.36 -18.59 -51.21
N THR A 497 -26.64 -17.50 -50.88
CA THR A 497 -26.25 -16.49 -51.89
C THR A 497 -24.80 -16.03 -51.75
N LYS A 498 -24.03 -16.13 -52.85
CA LYS A 498 -22.66 -15.61 -53.00
C LYS A 498 -22.72 -14.20 -53.62
N ARG A 499 -21.79 -13.30 -53.25
CA ARG A 499 -21.37 -12.18 -54.13
C ARG A 499 -19.84 -12.06 -54.16
N LYS A 500 -19.31 -11.66 -55.32
CA LYS A 500 -17.86 -11.63 -55.62
C LYS A 500 -17.27 -10.22 -55.45
N ARG A 501 -15.97 -10.21 -55.14
CA ARG A 501 -14.91 -9.21 -55.43
C ARG A 501 -15.32 -7.92 -56.19
N LYS A 502 -14.74 -6.80 -55.74
CA LYS A 502 -13.89 -5.96 -56.60
C LYS A 502 -12.86 -5.18 -55.78
N THR A 503 -11.68 -4.96 -56.37
CA THR A 503 -10.66 -3.99 -55.91
C THR A 503 -10.90 -2.62 -56.56
N PRO A 504 -10.22 -1.58 -56.07
CA PRO A 504 -9.56 -0.64 -56.98
C PRO A 504 -8.03 -0.60 -56.79
N VAL A 505 -7.35 0.08 -57.71
CA VAL A 505 -5.89 0.18 -57.83
C VAL A 505 -5.41 1.54 -57.31
N ALA A 506 -4.12 1.65 -56.98
CA ALA A 506 -3.51 2.90 -56.53
C ALA A 506 -3.19 3.87 -57.68
N THR A 507 -3.18 5.16 -57.37
CA THR A 507 -2.48 6.21 -58.13
C THR A 507 -1.67 7.06 -57.16
N ALA A 508 -0.41 7.34 -57.51
CA ALA A 508 0.47 8.19 -56.73
C ALA A 508 0.52 9.61 -57.32
N THR A 509 0.78 10.61 -56.47
CA THR A 509 1.24 11.94 -56.88
C THR A 509 2.44 12.32 -56.03
N SER A 510 3.50 12.80 -56.68
CA SER A 510 4.80 13.08 -56.10
C SER A 510 4.93 14.49 -55.53
N SER A 511 5.72 14.64 -54.48
CA SER A 511 6.62 15.79 -54.33
C SER A 511 7.96 15.30 -53.77
N THR A 512 9.06 15.87 -54.28
CA THR A 512 10.42 15.36 -54.10
C THR A 512 11.36 16.40 -53.51
N GLN A 513 12.14 15.99 -52.51
CA GLN A 513 13.42 16.60 -52.10
C GLN A 513 13.27 18.04 -51.51
N THR A 514 14.20 18.59 -50.73
CA THR A 514 15.64 18.32 -50.58
C THR A 514 16.13 18.17 -49.14
N SER A 515 17.23 17.43 -49.02
CA SER A 515 18.26 17.47 -47.96
C SER A 515 19.61 17.61 -48.71
N PRO A 516 20.78 17.89 -48.08
CA PRO A 516 21.13 17.67 -46.67
C PRO A 516 21.92 18.81 -45.97
N GLY A 517 22.29 18.59 -44.70
CA GLY A 517 23.22 19.45 -43.95
C GLY A 517 23.95 18.70 -42.84
N VAL A 518 25.12 18.14 -43.14
CA VAL A 518 25.96 17.40 -42.17
C VAL A 518 27.12 18.29 -41.67
N LYS A 519 27.33 18.31 -40.34
CA LYS A 519 28.59 18.64 -39.64
C LYS A 519 28.46 18.10 -38.20
N GLN A 520 29.12 17.00 -37.85
CA GLN A 520 30.53 16.86 -37.46
C GLN A 520 30.95 17.65 -36.22
N THR A 521 31.44 16.89 -35.23
CA THR A 521 32.13 17.38 -34.01
C THR A 521 33.57 17.78 -34.28
N PRO A 522 34.13 18.75 -33.55
CA PRO A 522 35.57 18.82 -33.26
C PRO A 522 35.90 18.27 -31.86
N LYS A 523 37.12 17.74 -31.69
CA LYS A 523 37.67 17.31 -30.40
C LYS A 523 39.09 17.88 -30.26
N ILE A 524 39.44 18.34 -29.06
CA ILE A 524 40.81 18.61 -28.57
C ILE A 524 41.57 19.78 -29.23
N LYS A 525 41.91 20.79 -28.42
CA LYS A 525 43.31 21.25 -28.27
C LYS A 525 43.56 21.71 -26.82
N ARG A 526 44.81 21.55 -26.37
CA ARG A 526 45.35 21.97 -25.07
C ARG A 526 46.38 23.10 -25.31
N LYS A 527 46.84 23.73 -24.22
CA LYS A 527 47.64 24.97 -24.13
C LYS A 527 46.77 26.24 -24.29
N ARG A 528 47.04 27.33 -23.57
CA ARG A 528 48.05 27.49 -22.50
C ARG A 528 47.43 27.28 -21.13
#